data_AF-A0A967F9B8-F1
#
_entry.id   AF-A0A967F9B8-F1
#
_cell.length_a   1.000
_cell.length_b   1.000
_cell.length_c   1.000
_cell.angle_alpha   90.00
_cell.angle_beta   90.00
_cell.angle_gamma   90.00
#
_symmetry.space_group_name_H-M   'P 1'
#
loop_
_entity.id
_entity.type
_entity.pdbx_description
1 polymer ?
#
loop_
_entity_poly.entity_id
_entity_poly.type
_entity_poly.pdbx_seq_one_letter_code
_entity_poly.pdbx_strand_id
1 'polypeptide(L)' 'WKENYRPFRVGERIWIQPSWLEAEKSEPGDVIITLDPGMAFGTGTHQTTQLCLVALEKYIASGDRVL' A
#
# COMPACT_ATOMS: atom_id res chain seq x y z
N TRP A 1 -1.74 1.19 19.86
CA TRP A 1 -1.05 1.22 18.55
C TRP A 1 -1.99 0.82 17.42
N LYS A 2 -2.69 -0.34 17.50
CA LYS A 2 -3.70 -0.75 16.50
C LYS A 2 -4.80 0.29 16.24
N GLU A 3 -5.24 0.99 17.29
CA GLU A 3 -6.32 2.00 17.22
C GLU A 3 -5.98 3.25 16.41
N ASN A 4 -4.70 3.51 16.11
CA ASN A 4 -4.28 4.68 15.34
C ASN A 4 -3.90 4.34 13.90
N TYR A 5 -3.91 3.06 13.51
CA TYR A 5 -3.69 2.68 12.12
C TYR A 5 -4.99 2.86 11.35
N ARG A 6 -4.92 3.55 10.22
CA ARG A 6 -6.04 3.74 9.31
C ARG A 6 -5.57 3.32 7.93
N PRO A 7 -6.42 2.67 7.12
CA PRO A 7 -6.13 2.48 5.71
C PRO A 7 -5.74 3.82 5.07
N PHE A 8 -4.70 3.80 4.24
CA PHE A 8 -4.23 5.00 3.54
C PHE A 8 -3.85 4.67 2.11
N ARG A 9 -4.01 5.67 1.23
CA ARG A 9 -3.63 5.58 -0.18
C ARG A 9 -2.18 6.04 -0.36
N VAL A 10 -1.47 5.36 -1.24
CA VAL A 10 -0.12 5.69 -1.72
C VAL A 10 -0.19 5.79 -3.24
N GLY A 11 0.26 6.91 -3.80
CA GLY A 11 0.10 7.14 -5.24
C GLY A 11 -1.35 7.29 -5.65
N GLU A 12 -1.68 6.82 -6.86
CA GLU A 12 -3.00 6.99 -7.46
C GLU A 12 -3.95 5.85 -7.09
N ARG A 13 -3.48 4.59 -7.12
CA ARG A 13 -4.35 3.41 -7.02
C ARG A 13 -4.02 2.45 -5.87
N ILE A 14 -2.91 2.64 -5.15
CA ILE A 14 -2.48 1.66 -4.14
C ILE A 14 -3.03 2.04 -2.77
N TRP A 15 -3.74 1.12 -2.12
CA TRP A 15 -4.15 1.24 -0.72
C TRP A 15 -3.36 0.27 0.16
N ILE A 16 -2.99 0.74 1.35
CA ILE A 16 -2.41 -0.09 2.39
C ILE A 16 -3.38 -0.14 3.56
N GLN A 17 -3.76 -1.35 3.96
CA GLN A 17 -4.68 -1.58 5.06
C GLN A 17 -4.20 -2.72 5.96
N PRO A 18 -4.56 -2.74 7.25
CA PRO A 18 -4.36 -3.92 8.07
C PRO A 18 -5.45 -4.96 7.82
N SER A 19 -5.25 -6.21 8.20
CA SER A 19 -6.22 -7.30 8.00
C SER A 19 -7.56 -7.10 8.72
N TRP A 20 -7.62 -6.19 9.69
CA TRP A 20 -8.80 -5.92 10.51
C TRP A 20 -9.53 -4.62 10.16
N LEU A 21 -9.11 -3.86 9.14
CA LEU A 21 -9.82 -2.66 8.67
C LEU A 21 -9.88 -2.66 7.14
N GLU A 22 -11.03 -2.29 6.58
CA GLU A 22 -11.22 -2.17 5.14
C GLU A 22 -11.04 -0.72 4.67
N ALA A 23 -10.46 -0.54 3.48
CA ALA A 23 -10.36 0.74 2.78
C ALA A 23 -11.74 1.13 2.20
N GLU A 24 -12.57 1.77 3.03
CA GLU A 24 -13.95 2.17 2.71
C GLU A 24 -14.08 3.08 1.47
N LYS A 25 -12.98 3.69 1.01
CA LYS A 25 -12.95 4.64 -0.12
C LYS A 25 -12.19 4.13 -1.34
N SER A 26 -11.99 2.82 -1.43
CA SER A 26 -11.37 2.23 -2.62
C SER A 26 -12.31 2.25 -3.82
N GLU A 27 -11.75 2.46 -5.01
CA GLU A 27 -12.47 2.55 -6.28
C GLU A 27 -12.17 1.30 -7.14
N PRO A 28 -13.06 0.94 -8.09
CA PRO A 28 -12.76 -0.12 -9.05
C PRO A 28 -11.45 0.16 -9.81
N GLY A 29 -10.49 -0.77 -9.72
CA GLY A 29 -9.15 -0.62 -10.30
C GLY A 29 -8.07 -0.25 -9.29
N ASP A 30 -8.43 0.02 -8.04
CA ASP A 30 -7.46 0.12 -6.94
C ASP A 30 -6.81 -1.22 -6.62
N VAL A 31 -5.56 -1.15 -6.16
CA VAL A 31 -4.78 -2.28 -5.66
C VAL A 31 -4.73 -2.20 -4.14
N ILE A 32 -5.35 -3.18 -3.47
CA ILE A 32 -5.37 -3.27 -2.01
C ILE A 32 -4.23 -4.17 -1.53
N ILE A 33 -3.32 -3.60 -0.74
CA ILE A 33 -2.23 -4.30 -0.09
C ILE A 33 -2.56 -4.44 1.40
N THR A 34 -2.83 -5.66 1.84
CA THR A 34 -3.11 -5.97 3.25
C THR A 34 -1.80 -6.28 3.98
N LEU A 35 -1.43 -5.42 4.94
CA LEU A 35 -0.22 -5.55 5.75
C LEU A 35 -0.52 -5.20 7.21
N ASP A 36 -0.24 -6.14 8.12
CA ASP A 36 -0.42 -5.92 9.55
C ASP A 36 0.79 -5.17 10.13
N PRO A 37 0.60 -3.98 10.72
CA PRO A 37 1.68 -3.25 11.35
C PRO A 37 2.35 -4.07 12.46
N GLY A 38 3.68 -3.96 12.58
CA GLY A 38 4.48 -4.52 13.67
C GLY A 38 5.27 -5.80 13.34
N MET A 39 4.84 -6.63 12.38
CA MET A 39 5.58 -7.86 12.04
C MET A 39 6.67 -7.67 10.98
N ALA A 40 6.64 -6.58 10.22
CA ALA A 40 7.58 -6.33 9.14
C ALA A 40 7.93 -4.83 9.00
N PHE A 41 9.14 -4.55 8.52
CA PHE A 41 9.48 -3.24 7.99
C PHE A 41 8.77 -3.02 6.64
N GLY A 42 8.60 -1.76 6.24
CA GLY A 42 8.02 -1.44 4.93
C GLY A 42 6.49 -1.53 4.87
N THR A 43 5.80 -1.26 5.99
CA THR A 43 4.33 -1.18 6.06
C THR A 43 3.75 0.04 5.34
N GLY A 44 4.57 0.82 4.62
CA GLY A 44 4.12 1.96 3.84
C GLY A 44 3.89 3.26 4.61
N THR A 45 4.02 3.27 5.94
CA THR A 45 3.87 4.51 6.73
C THR A 45 5.07 5.45 6.62
N HIS A 46 6.23 4.94 6.20
CA HIS A 46 7.44 5.72 6.00
C HIS A 46 7.58 6.19 4.54
N GLN A 47 8.08 7.42 4.32
CA GLN A 47 8.11 8.04 2.98
C GLN A 47 8.91 7.22 1.96
N THR A 48 9.97 6.54 2.39
CA THR A 48 10.80 5.73 1.47
C THR A 48 10.00 4.61 0.82
N THR A 49 9.19 3.86 1.58
CA THR A 49 8.31 2.84 1.02
C THR A 49 7.26 3.45 0.10
N GLN A 50 6.70 4.61 0.48
CA GLN A 50 5.72 5.30 -0.36
C GLN A 50 6.31 5.72 -1.71
N LEU A 51 7.51 6.29 -1.72
CA LEU A 51 8.20 6.69 -2.95
C LEU A 51 8.51 5.48 -3.84
N CYS A 52 8.91 4.34 -3.26
CA CYS A 52 9.09 3.09 -4.01
C CYS A 52 7.78 2.61 -4.65
N LEU A 53 6.67 2.62 -3.92
CA LEU A 53 5.37 2.19 -4.44
C LEU A 53 4.86 3.12 -5.56
N VAL A 54 5.03 4.43 -5.42
CA VAL A 54 4.71 5.40 -6.48
C VAL A 54 5.57 5.16 -7.72
N ALA A 55 6.85 4.85 -7.55
CA ALA A 55 7.72 4.52 -8.67
C ALA A 55 7.28 3.22 -9.36
N LEU A 56 6.93 2.19 -8.60
CA LEU A 56 6.42 0.93 -9.16
C LEU A 56 5.15 1.16 -9.96
N GLU A 57 4.20 1.95 -9.43
CA GLU A 57 2.96 2.30 -10.13
C GLU A 57 3.20 2.98 -11.47
N LYS A 58 4.25 3.80 -11.57
CA LYS A 58 4.59 4.58 -12.76
C LYS A 58 5.38 3.78 -13.81
N TYR A 59 6.27 2.89 -13.38
CA TYR A 59 7.30 2.31 -14.26
C TYR A 59 7.12 0.82 -14.55
N ILE A 60 6.32 0.09 -13.78
CA ILE A 60 6.12 -1.35 -13.99
C ILE A 60 4.90 -1.61 -14.88
N ALA A 61 5.09 -2.49 -15.86
CA ALA A 61 4.05 -3.02 -16.72
C ALA A 61 3.82 -4.51 -16.49
N SER A 62 2.67 -5.00 -16.98
CA SER A 62 2.35 -6.44 -16.94
C SER A 62 3.40 -7.24 -17.73
N GLY A 63 3.97 -8.26 -17.08
CA GLY A 63 5.01 -9.12 -17.67
C GLY A 63 6.44 -8.71 -17.35
N ASP A 64 6.66 -7.57 -16.71
CA ASP A 64 7.99 -7.17 -16.24
C ASP A 64 8.50 -8.12 -15.15
N ARG A 65 9.82 -8.33 -15.14
CA ARG A 65 10.49 -9.05 -14.05
C ARG A 65 11.07 -8.04 -13.07
N VAL A 66 10.69 -8.18 -11.80
CA VAL A 66 11.18 -7.37 -10.69
C VAL A 66 12.10 -8.24 -9.82
N LEU A 67 13.15 -7.64 -9.25
CA LEU A 67 14.10 -8.30 -8.35
C LEU A 67 13.60 -8.30 -6.90
#